data_AF-A0A4R0GEQ9-F1
#
_entry.id   AF-A0A4R0GEQ9-F1
#
_cell.length_a   1.000
_cell.length_b   1.000
_cell.length_c   1.000
_cell.angle_alpha   90.00
_cell.angle_beta   90.00
_cell.angle_gamma   90.00
#
_symmetry.space_group_name_H-M   'P 1'
#
loop_
_entity.id
_entity.type
_entity.pdbx_description
1 polymer ?
#
loop_
_entity_poly.entity_id
_entity_poly.type
_entity_poly.pdbx_seq_one_letter_code
_entity_poly.pdbx_strand_id
1 'polypeptide(L)'
;MITTQLPTPGRGPRSEHPRAVGADAPHTPLRPMWCCRADGQPWPCAQARLLLRVEYDGNPIGLSIYLAGLMYEAMRDLYRLNPHDGPEPKALFERFVAWGPRRRPHPEQTP
;
A
#
# COMPACT_ATOMS: atom_id res chain seq x y z
N MET A 1 34.27 7.60 -46.02
CA MET A 1 33.45 7.12 -44.88
C MET A 1 34.18 7.49 -43.59
N ILE A 2 33.96 8.69 -43.03
CA ILE A 2 34.65 9.14 -41.80
C ILE A 2 33.73 8.78 -40.63
N THR A 3 34.13 7.80 -39.81
CA THR A 3 33.39 7.43 -38.60
C THR A 3 33.93 8.24 -37.43
N THR A 4 33.14 9.17 -36.91
CA THR A 4 33.51 9.93 -35.72
C THR A 4 33.07 9.12 -34.51
N GLN A 5 33.99 8.38 -33.89
CA GLN A 5 33.73 7.81 -32.57
C GLN A 5 33.90 8.90 -31.51
N LEU A 6 32.81 9.23 -30.81
CA LEU A 6 32.87 10.02 -29.58
C LEU A 6 33.23 9.09 -28.39
N PRO A 7 34.13 9.49 -27.49
CA PRO A 7 34.45 8.71 -26.30
C PRO A 7 33.26 8.66 -25.33
N THR A 8 33.12 7.53 -24.64
CA THR A 8 32.06 7.32 -23.65
C THR A 8 32.29 8.24 -22.44
N PRO A 9 31.33 9.07 -22.02
CA PRO A 9 31.47 9.86 -20.81
C PRO A 9 31.63 8.90 -19.61
N GLY A 10 32.56 9.25 -18.72
CA GLY A 10 32.80 8.50 -17.49
C GLY A 10 31.52 8.37 -16.66
N ARG A 11 31.46 7.32 -15.83
CA ARG A 11 30.32 7.07 -14.94
C ARG A 11 30.11 8.32 -14.07
N GLY A 12 28.99 9.00 -14.27
CA GLY A 12 28.63 10.21 -13.51
C GLY A 12 28.59 9.94 -12.00
N PRO A 13 28.65 10.99 -11.17
CA PRO A 13 28.54 10.85 -9.73
C PRO A 13 27.26 10.09 -9.37
N ARG A 14 27.33 9.25 -8.33
CA ARG A 14 26.13 8.57 -7.83
C ARG A 14 25.09 9.63 -7.50
N SER A 15 23.89 9.50 -8.05
CA SER A 15 22.77 10.37 -7.73
C SER A 15 22.51 10.29 -6.23
N GLU A 16 22.84 11.35 -5.49
CA GLU A 16 22.45 11.53 -4.10
C GLU A 16 20.94 11.81 -4.04
N HIS A 17 20.16 10.75 -4.20
CA HIS A 17 18.75 10.81 -3.82
C HIS A 17 18.72 11.08 -2.31
N PRO A 18 17.88 12.01 -1.84
CA PRO A 18 17.65 12.16 -0.41
C PRO A 18 17.31 10.78 0.16
N ARG A 19 18.20 10.23 1.00
CA ARG A 19 17.90 9.01 1.72
C ARG A 19 16.62 9.27 2.51
N ALA A 20 15.70 8.31 2.53
CA ALA A 20 14.53 8.39 3.38
C ALA A 20 15.00 8.76 4.80
N VAL A 21 14.49 9.89 5.31
CA VAL A 21 14.78 10.35 6.65
C VAL A 21 14.18 9.34 7.64
N GLY A 22 15.05 8.55 8.25
CA GLY A 22 14.83 7.84 9.51
C GLY A 22 13.96 6.58 9.49
N ALA A 23 14.11 5.78 10.55
CA ALA A 23 13.27 4.63 10.90
C ALA A 23 11.81 5.01 11.26
N ASP A 24 11.46 6.31 11.17
CA ASP A 24 10.17 6.91 11.53
C ASP A 24 9.34 7.34 10.31
N ALA A 25 9.71 6.92 9.09
CA ALA A 25 8.88 7.20 7.92
C ALA A 25 7.44 6.68 8.17
N PRO A 26 6.40 7.50 7.98
CA PRO A 26 5.04 7.10 8.30
C PRO A 26 4.60 5.96 7.39
N HIS A 27 4.01 4.90 7.95
CA HIS A 27 3.53 3.73 7.23
C HIS A 27 2.26 4.02 6.42
N THR A 28 2.38 4.95 5.48
CA THR A 28 1.33 5.47 4.60
C THR A 28 1.42 4.82 3.20
N PRO A 29 0.33 4.80 2.42
CA PRO A 29 0.34 4.23 1.08
C PRO A 29 1.12 5.10 0.10
N LEU A 30 1.94 4.46 -0.75
CA LEU A 30 2.60 5.06 -1.90
C LEU A 30 1.79 4.75 -3.17
N ARG A 31 1.01 5.72 -3.63
CA ARG A 31 0.24 5.63 -4.90
C ARG A 31 1.20 5.82 -6.09
N PRO A 32 0.98 5.17 -7.24
CA PRO A 32 -0.09 4.22 -7.56
C PRO A 32 0.23 2.76 -7.23
N MET A 33 1.44 2.43 -6.76
CA MET A 33 1.88 1.05 -6.53
C MET A 33 1.26 0.41 -5.27
N TRP A 34 0.73 1.24 -4.37
CA TRP A 34 0.19 0.83 -3.08
C TRP A 34 1.17 0.04 -2.21
N CYS A 35 2.46 0.28 -2.31
CA CYS A 35 3.42 -0.17 -1.31
C CYS A 35 3.49 0.82 -0.15
N CYS A 36 4.01 0.39 0.99
CA CYS A 36 4.22 1.26 2.13
C CYS A 36 5.46 2.12 1.91
N ARG A 37 5.38 3.41 2.24
CA ARG A 37 6.51 4.33 2.10
C ARG A 37 7.70 4.00 3.01
N ALA A 38 7.44 3.35 4.14
CA ALA A 38 8.44 3.09 5.16
C ALA A 38 9.23 1.79 4.90
N ASP A 39 8.52 0.71 4.59
CA ASP A 39 9.11 -0.64 4.47
C ASP A 39 9.02 -1.26 3.06
N GLY A 40 8.37 -0.58 2.11
CA GLY A 40 8.19 -1.05 0.73
C GLY A 40 7.24 -2.24 0.57
N GLN A 41 6.69 -2.79 1.65
CA GLN A 41 5.78 -3.92 1.61
C GLN A 41 4.41 -3.52 1.04
N PRO A 42 3.59 -4.47 0.56
CA PRO A 42 2.23 -4.18 0.14
C PRO A 42 1.45 -3.48 1.26
N TRP A 43 1.06 -2.23 1.04
CA TRP A 43 0.24 -1.48 1.99
C TRP A 43 -1.20 -2.02 1.99
N PRO A 44 -1.88 -2.25 3.13
CA PRO A 44 -1.41 -2.02 4.49
C PRO A 44 -0.41 -3.08 4.95
N CYS A 45 0.80 -2.64 5.31
CA CYS A 45 1.83 -3.49 5.91
C CYS A 45 1.52 -3.75 7.40
N ALA A 46 2.23 -4.67 8.06
CA ALA A 46 1.95 -5.07 9.43
C ALA A 46 1.87 -3.88 10.40
N GLN A 47 2.83 -2.95 10.34
CA GLN A 47 2.84 -1.77 11.20
C GLN A 47 1.69 -0.81 10.87
N ALA A 48 1.37 -0.58 9.60
CA ALA A 48 0.21 0.23 9.20
C ALA A 48 -1.09 -0.33 9.78
N ARG A 49 -1.26 -1.66 9.77
CA ARG A 49 -2.46 -2.31 10.33
C ARG A 49 -2.58 -2.09 11.84
N LEU A 50 -1.46 -2.16 12.56
CA LEU A 50 -1.43 -1.89 14.00
C LEU A 50 -1.77 -0.44 14.30
N LEU A 51 -1.10 0.51 13.64
CA LEU A 51 -1.33 1.95 13.81
C LEU A 51 -2.79 2.33 13.49
N LEU A 52 -3.35 1.82 12.40
CA LEU A 52 -4.75 2.06 12.03
C LEU A 52 -5.73 1.50 13.06
N ARG A 53 -5.43 0.36 13.70
CA ARG A 53 -6.28 -0.17 14.77
C ARG A 53 -6.22 0.69 16.02
N VAL A 54 -5.05 1.20 16.38
CA VAL A 54 -4.89 2.12 17.52
C VAL A 54 -5.66 3.43 17.26
N GLU A 55 -5.50 4.00 16.07
CA GLU A 55 -6.18 5.24 15.68
C GLU A 55 -7.72 5.11 15.69
N TYR A 56 -8.24 3.95 15.27
CA TYR A 56 -9.67 3.69 15.19
C TYR A 56 -10.21 2.77 16.30
N ASP A 57 -9.53 2.65 17.44
CA ASP A 57 -9.92 1.74 18.52
C ASP A 57 -11.38 2.00 18.99
N GLY A 58 -11.77 3.28 19.06
CA GLY A 58 -13.15 3.70 19.35
C GLY A 58 -14.13 3.70 18.17
N ASN A 59 -13.68 3.40 16.95
CA ASN A 59 -14.51 3.45 15.73
C ASN A 59 -14.16 2.34 14.71
N PRO A 60 -14.41 1.06 15.07
CA PRO A 60 -14.11 -0.08 14.21
C PRO A 60 -14.88 -0.08 12.87
N ILE A 61 -16.10 0.46 12.87
CA ILE A 61 -16.93 0.61 11.66
C ILE A 61 -16.32 1.65 10.73
N GLY A 62 -15.89 2.80 11.27
CA GLY A 62 -15.18 3.84 10.52
C GLY A 62 -13.91 3.32 9.88
N LEU A 63 -13.13 2.49 10.58
CA LEU A 63 -11.94 1.84 10.01
C LEU A 63 -12.30 0.98 8.80
N SER A 64 -13.38 0.20 8.92
CA SER A 64 -13.83 -0.70 7.84
C SER A 64 -14.26 0.08 6.60
N ILE A 65 -14.99 1.18 6.78
CA ILE A 65 -15.42 2.07 5.69
C ILE A 65 -14.21 2.73 5.03
N TYR A 66 -13.28 3.25 5.84
CA TYR A 66 -12.05 3.87 5.35
C TYR A 66 -11.22 2.89 4.49
N LEU A 67 -11.00 1.67 5.00
CA LEU A 67 -10.25 0.63 4.30
C LEU A 67 -10.94 0.17 3.01
N ALA A 68 -12.28 0.10 3.00
CA ALA A 68 -13.04 -0.22 1.79
C ALA A 68 -12.89 0.86 0.70
N GLY A 69 -12.89 2.14 1.08
CA GLY A 69 -12.61 3.25 0.17
C GLY A 69 -11.22 3.15 -0.46
N LEU A 70 -10.20 2.92 0.38
CA LEU A 70 -8.83 2.73 -0.10
C LEU A 70 -8.66 1.48 -0.97
N MET A 71 -9.36 0.39 -0.67
CA MET A 71 -9.37 -0.81 -1.51
C MET A 71 -9.88 -0.50 -2.92
N TYR A 72 -10.95 0.29 -3.04
CA TYR A 72 -11.50 0.68 -4.35
C TYR A 72 -10.53 1.58 -5.13
N GLU A 73 -9.91 2.55 -4.46
CA GLU A 73 -8.87 3.35 -5.07
C GLU A 73 -7.66 2.51 -5.49
N ALA A 74 -7.31 1.48 -4.70
CA ALA A 74 -6.22 0.57 -4.99
C ALA A 74 -6.48 -0.30 -6.21
N MET A 75 -7.69 -0.85 -6.30
CA MET A 75 -8.15 -1.58 -7.47
C MET A 75 -8.00 -0.73 -8.73
N ARG A 76 -8.48 0.52 -8.70
CA ARG A 76 -8.40 1.46 -9.84
C ARG A 76 -6.96 1.71 -10.28
N ASP A 77 -6.06 1.98 -9.35
CA ASP A 77 -4.67 2.30 -9.66
C ASP A 77 -3.87 1.08 -10.12
N LEU A 78 -4.04 -0.06 -9.45
CA LEU A 78 -3.30 -1.29 -9.76
C LEU A 78 -3.73 -1.87 -11.12
N TYR A 79 -5.03 -1.83 -11.45
CA TYR A 79 -5.51 -2.26 -12.77
C TYR A 79 -5.10 -1.30 -13.89
N ARG A 80 -4.86 -0.02 -13.58
CA ARG A 80 -4.28 0.91 -14.56
C ARG A 80 -2.80 0.66 -14.79
N LEU A 81 -2.05 0.35 -13.73
CA LEU A 81 -0.63 0.01 -13.81
C LEU A 81 -0.41 -1.33 -14.54
N ASN A 82 -1.25 -2.32 -14.26
CA ASN A 82 -1.17 -3.64 -14.85
C ASN A 82 -2.57 -4.16 -15.23
N PRO A 83 -3.05 -3.84 -16.46
CA PRO A 83 -4.39 -4.22 -16.91
C PRO A 83 -4.62 -5.72 -17.10
N HIS A 84 -3.56 -6.49 -17.34
CA HIS A 84 -3.67 -7.91 -17.71
C HIS A 84 -3.29 -8.88 -16.59
N ASP A 85 -2.57 -8.40 -15.58
CA ASP A 85 -2.06 -9.20 -14.46
C ASP A 85 -2.20 -8.44 -13.13
N GLY A 86 -3.38 -7.82 -12.97
CA GLY A 86 -3.76 -7.13 -11.75
C GLY A 86 -4.16 -8.12 -10.63
N PRO A 87 -4.08 -7.71 -9.35
CA PRO A 87 -4.46 -8.58 -8.25
C PRO A 87 -5.97 -8.88 -8.24
N GLU A 88 -6.33 -10.14 -8.02
CA GLU A 88 -7.72 -10.58 -7.90
C GLU A 88 -8.52 -9.75 -6.88
N PRO A 89 -9.81 -9.44 -7.12
CA PRO A 89 -10.64 -8.68 -6.18
C PRO A 89 -10.67 -9.27 -4.77
N LYS A 90 -10.67 -10.61 -4.65
CA LYS A 90 -10.61 -11.31 -3.36
C LYS A 90 -9.30 -11.04 -2.62
N ALA A 91 -8.17 -11.00 -3.34
CA ALA A 91 -6.87 -10.69 -2.74
C ALA A 91 -6.81 -9.24 -2.23
N LEU A 92 -7.44 -8.29 -2.94
CA LEU A 92 -7.57 -6.91 -2.48
C LEU A 92 -8.45 -6.81 -1.22
N PHE A 93 -9.57 -7.54 -1.17
CA PHE A 93 -10.40 -7.61 0.03
C PHE A 93 -9.64 -8.19 1.24
N GLU A 94 -8.91 -9.29 1.05
CA GLU A 94 -8.10 -9.91 2.10
C GLU A 94 -7.00 -8.98 2.63
N ARG A 95 -6.38 -8.25 1.71
CA ARG A 95 -5.31 -7.30 2.02
C ARG A 95 -5.79 -6.07 2.77
N PHE A 96 -6.93 -5.48 2.37
CA PHE A 96 -7.40 -4.22 2.94
C PHE A 96 -8.41 -4.41 4.08
N VAL A 97 -9.40 -5.30 3.94
CA VAL A 97 -10.60 -5.30 4.78
C VAL A 97 -10.71 -6.53 5.68
N ALA A 98 -10.27 -7.72 5.24
CA ALA A 98 -10.57 -8.98 5.95
C ALA A 98 -9.95 -9.10 7.36
N TRP A 99 -8.91 -8.31 7.65
CA TRP A 99 -8.30 -8.23 8.98
C TRP A 99 -8.93 -7.14 9.86
N GLY A 100 -9.90 -6.39 9.34
CA GLY A 100 -10.68 -5.43 10.12
C GLY A 100 -11.46 -6.11 11.26
N PRO A 101 -11.98 -5.31 12.21
CA PRO A 101 -12.71 -5.82 13.35
C PRO A 101 -13.85 -6.73 12.87
N ARG A 102 -13.78 -8.02 13.22
CA ARG A 102 -14.83 -8.98 12.86
C ARG A 102 -16.14 -8.48 13.44
N ARG A 103 -17.22 -8.47 12.64
CA ARG A 103 -18.55 -8.36 13.24
C ARG A 103 -18.67 -9.49 14.25
N ARG A 104 -18.75 -9.14 15.53
CA ARG A 104 -19.13 -10.11 16.57
C ARG A 104 -20.45 -10.73 16.10
N PRO A 105 -20.56 -12.07 16.04
CA PRO A 105 -21.85 -12.69 15.77
C PRO A 105 -22.86 -12.09 16.74
N HIS A 106 -24.01 -11.63 16.22
CA HIS A 106 -25.12 -11.31 17.09
C HIS A 106 -25.39 -12.58 17.91
N PRO A 107 -25.36 -12.56 19.26
CA PRO A 107 -25.75 -13.75 20.00
C PRO A 107 -27.14 -14.11 19.53
N GLU A 108 -27.26 -15.30 18.94
CA GLU A 108 -28.55 -15.87 18.55
C GLU A 108 -29.41 -15.86 19.81
N GLN A 109 -30.46 -15.03 19.82
CA GLN A 109 -31.42 -15.03 20.89
C GLN A 109 -32.21 -16.34 20.76
N THR A 110 -31.73 -17.38 21.44
CA THR A 110 -32.46 -18.63 21.61
C THR A 110 -33.76 -18.32 22.37
N PRO A 111 -34.94 -18.72 21.85
CA PRO A 111 -36.23 -18.49 22.50
C PRO A 111 -36.37 -19.23 23.83
#